data_AF-A0A936AKQ8-F1
#
_entry.id   AF-A0A936AKQ8-F1
#
_cell.length_a   1.000
_cell.length_b   1.000
_cell.length_c   1.000
_cell.angle_alpha   90.00
_cell.angle_beta   90.00
_cell.angle_gamma   90.00
#
_symmetry.space_group_name_H-M   'P 1'
#
loop_
_entity.id
_entity.type
_entity.pdbx_description
1 polymer ?
#
loop_
_entity_poly.entity_id
_entity_poly.type
_entity_poly.pdbx_seq_one_letter_code
_entity_poly.pdbx_strand_id
1 'polypeptide(L)'
;MQFEKGSKFGQYEILGPLGAGGMGEVWRARDTRLNRELAIKVLPATFAQDTDRLRRFEQEAKAASALNHPNIITIYEIGEVNEVHYIATELIDGETIRRKMRLGKLSVYEAIEIATQMASALAAAHEKQVLCTEISSLTTSWCDATAWSRCSISALQNP
;
A
#
# COMPACT_ATOMS: atom_id res chain seq x y z
N MET A 1 -11.89 -9.02 -8.48
CA MET A 1 -12.76 -8.33 -9.44
C MET A 1 -11.84 -7.73 -10.48
N GLN A 2 -12.00 -8.07 -11.75
CA GLN A 2 -10.99 -7.72 -12.74
C GLN A 2 -11.34 -6.38 -13.40
N PHE A 3 -10.54 -5.35 -13.15
CA PHE A 3 -10.66 -4.09 -13.89
C PHE A 3 -9.98 -4.21 -15.24
N GLU A 4 -10.59 -3.59 -16.25
CA GLU A 4 -9.96 -3.41 -17.56
C GLU A 4 -9.16 -2.11 -17.59
N LYS A 5 -8.04 -2.10 -18.31
CA LYS A 5 -7.27 -0.87 -18.52
C LYS A 5 -8.12 0.16 -19.27
N GLY A 6 -8.16 1.39 -18.76
CA GLY A 6 -9.01 2.48 -19.26
C GLY A 6 -10.42 2.49 -18.67
N SER A 7 -10.81 1.48 -17.89
CA SER A 7 -12.10 1.49 -17.20
C SER A 7 -12.13 2.53 -16.07
N LYS A 8 -13.33 2.99 -15.73
CA LYS A 8 -13.56 3.92 -14.62
C LYS A 8 -13.97 3.18 -13.36
N PHE A 9 -13.38 3.58 -12.23
CA PHE A 9 -13.77 3.19 -10.90
C PHE A 9 -14.01 4.46 -10.08
N GLY A 10 -15.27 4.89 -10.00
CA GLY A 10 -15.63 6.20 -9.44
C GLY A 10 -14.96 7.33 -10.21
N GLN A 11 -14.15 8.15 -9.52
CA GLN A 11 -13.38 9.25 -10.12
C GLN A 11 -12.03 8.82 -10.72
N TYR A 12 -11.69 7.53 -10.61
CA TYR A 12 -10.40 7.00 -11.01
C TYR A 12 -10.46 6.31 -12.37
N GLU A 13 -9.46 6.53 -13.21
CA GLU A 13 -9.21 5.77 -14.42
C GLU A 13 -8.17 4.68 -14.13
N ILE A 14 -8.50 3.41 -14.38
CA ILE A 14 -7.60 2.29 -14.13
C ILE A 14 -6.54 2.20 -15.22
N LEU A 15 -5.26 2.30 -14.85
CA LEU A 15 -4.13 2.26 -15.78
C LEU A 15 -3.55 0.85 -15.94
N GLY A 16 -3.73 -0.02 -14.94
CA GLY A 16 -3.33 -1.42 -14.98
C GLY A 16 -3.13 -2.04 -13.59
N PRO A 17 -2.95 -3.37 -13.51
CA PRO A 17 -2.69 -4.05 -12.26
C PRO A 17 -1.28 -3.75 -11.75
N LEU A 18 -1.11 -3.63 -10.43
CA LEU A 18 0.17 -3.51 -9.75
C LEU A 18 0.53 -4.78 -8.98
N GLY A 19 -0.45 -5.44 -8.37
CA GLY A 19 -0.25 -6.67 -7.64
C GLY A 19 -1.54 -7.24 -7.08
N ALA A 20 -1.49 -8.48 -6.60
CA ALA A 20 -2.60 -9.14 -5.94
C ALA A 20 -2.09 -9.98 -4.77
N GLY A 21 -2.85 -10.04 -3.68
CA GLY A 21 -2.53 -10.82 -2.49
C GLY A 21 -3.77 -11.23 -1.70
N GLY A 22 -3.57 -11.87 -0.55
CA GLY A 22 -4.67 -12.41 0.27
C GLY A 22 -5.68 -11.36 0.79
N MET A 23 -5.34 -10.08 0.75
CA MET A 23 -6.19 -8.98 1.18
C MET A 23 -6.67 -8.08 0.03
N GLY A 24 -6.61 -8.59 -1.20
CA GLY A 24 -7.16 -7.91 -2.36
C GLY A 24 -6.18 -7.65 -3.49
N GLU A 25 -6.68 -6.88 -4.45
CA GLU A 25 -5.99 -6.52 -5.67
C GLU A 25 -5.62 -5.04 -5.61
N VAL A 26 -4.47 -4.70 -6.18
CA VAL A 26 -3.98 -3.32 -6.20
C VAL A 26 -3.74 -2.91 -7.64
N TRP A 27 -4.20 -1.71 -7.97
CA TRP A 27 -4.27 -1.18 -9.32
C TRP A 27 -3.63 0.19 -9.37
N ARG A 28 -2.84 0.44 -10.43
CA ARG A 28 -2.40 1.78 -10.78
C ARG A 28 -3.59 2.49 -11.37
N ALA A 29 -3.87 3.70 -10.91
CA ALA A 29 -4.96 4.50 -11.43
C ALA A 29 -4.55 5.96 -11.55
N ARG A 30 -5.32 6.72 -12.33
CA ARG A 30 -5.24 8.17 -12.41
C ARG A 30 -6.45 8.78 -11.75
N ASP A 31 -6.22 9.68 -10.79
CA ASP A 31 -7.24 10.58 -10.28
C ASP A 31 -7.57 11.61 -11.37
N THR A 32 -8.77 11.52 -11.94
CA THR A 32 -9.18 12.42 -13.02
C THR A 32 -9.47 13.85 -12.56
N ARG A 33 -9.64 14.08 -11.25
CA ARG A 33 -9.89 15.42 -10.69
C ARG A 33 -8.59 16.15 -10.38
N LEU A 34 -7.62 15.45 -9.79
CA LEU A 34 -6.33 16.02 -9.40
C LEU A 34 -5.23 15.79 -10.46
N ASN A 35 -5.53 15.00 -11.50
CA ASN A 35 -4.61 14.64 -12.58
C ASN A 35 -3.27 14.07 -12.07
N ARG A 36 -3.35 13.14 -11.10
CA ARG A 36 -2.20 12.46 -10.51
C ARG A 36 -2.38 10.95 -10.55
N GLU A 37 -1.27 10.23 -10.60
CA GLU A 37 -1.30 8.78 -10.52
C GLU A 37 -1.16 8.30 -9.07
N LEU A 38 -1.84 7.19 -8.78
CA LEU A 38 -1.99 6.65 -7.44
C LEU A 38 -2.19 5.13 -7.50
N ALA A 39 -2.18 4.50 -6.34
CA ALA A 39 -2.52 3.09 -6.20
C ALA A 39 -3.86 2.92 -5.47
N ILE A 40 -4.72 2.08 -6.02
CA ILE A 40 -6.01 1.70 -5.44
C ILE A 40 -5.92 0.25 -5.01
N LYS A 41 -6.06 0.00 -3.70
CA LYS A 41 -6.28 -1.35 -3.18
C LYS A 41 -7.77 -1.60 -3.04
N VAL A 42 -8.24 -2.67 -3.64
CA VAL A 42 -9.63 -3.11 -3.62
C VAL A 42 -9.78 -4.36 -2.77
N LEU A 43 -10.79 -4.37 -1.89
CA LEU A 43 -11.04 -5.48 -0.99
C LEU A 43 -11.90 -6.54 -1.68
N PRO A 44 -11.60 -7.84 -1.48
CA PRO A 44 -12.47 -8.91 -1.95
C PRO A 44 -13.85 -8.83 -1.29
N ALA A 45 -14.91 -9.17 -2.04
CA ALA A 45 -16.28 -9.20 -1.51
C ALA A 45 -16.42 -10.11 -0.27
N THR A 46 -15.62 -11.18 -0.17
CA THR A 46 -15.59 -12.09 0.99
C THR A 46 -15.10 -11.41 2.27
N PHE A 47 -14.28 -10.36 2.17
CA PHE A 47 -13.88 -9.54 3.32
C PHE A 47 -14.94 -8.50 3.68
N ALA A 48 -15.67 -7.98 2.69
CA ALA A 48 -16.73 -7.00 2.91
C ALA A 48 -17.98 -7.58 3.59
N GLN A 49 -18.19 -8.91 3.51
CA GLN A 49 -19.31 -9.59 4.17
C GLN A 49 -19.14 -9.78 5.68
N ASP A 50 -17.92 -9.61 6.20
CA ASP A 50 -17.63 -9.66 7.64
C ASP A 50 -17.51 -8.22 8.16
N THR A 51 -18.58 -7.74 8.80
CA THR A 51 -18.70 -6.38 9.30
C THR A 51 -17.62 -6.02 10.33
N ASP A 52 -17.13 -6.99 11.10
CA ASP A 52 -16.05 -6.75 12.06
C ASP A 52 -14.71 -6.56 11.34
N ARG A 53 -14.45 -7.32 10.27
CA ARG A 53 -13.25 -7.13 9.44
C ARG A 53 -13.27 -5.80 8.71
N LEU A 54 -14.41 -5.43 8.15
CA LEU A 54 -14.56 -4.16 7.45
C LEU A 54 -14.35 -2.98 8.39
N ARG A 55 -14.93 -3.05 9.60
CA ARG A 55 -14.73 -2.02 10.63
C ARG A 55 -13.27 -1.90 11.04
N ARG A 56 -12.56 -3.01 11.26
CA ARG A 56 -11.12 -2.99 11.58
C ARG A 56 -10.30 -2.40 10.45
N PHE A 57 -10.59 -2.78 9.21
CA PHE A 57 -9.93 -2.25 8.03
C PHE A 57 -10.04 -0.73 7.93
N GLU A 58 -11.24 -0.17 8.11
CA GLU A 58 -11.43 1.29 8.13
C GLU A 58 -10.72 1.96 9.31
N GLN A 59 -10.77 1.35 10.50
CA GLN A 59 -10.11 1.90 11.69
C GLN A 59 -8.60 1.95 11.52
N GLU A 60 -7.99 0.89 11.02
CA GLU A 60 -6.55 0.80 10.75
C GLU A 60 -6.13 1.79 9.66
N ALA A 61 -6.93 1.92 8.61
CA ALA A 61 -6.68 2.89 7.54
C ALA A 61 -6.79 4.34 8.03
N LYS A 62 -7.78 4.66 8.88
CA LYS A 62 -7.90 5.99 9.52
C LYS A 62 -6.75 6.28 10.47
N ALA A 63 -6.28 5.26 11.19
CA ALA A 63 -5.13 5.41 12.07
C ALA A 63 -3.84 5.64 11.27
N ALA A 64 -3.64 4.88 10.19
CA ALA A 64 -2.49 5.03 9.29
C ALA A 64 -2.50 6.37 8.54
N SER A 65 -3.66 6.90 8.16
CA SER A 65 -3.75 8.20 7.47
C SER A 65 -3.35 9.39 8.35
N ALA A 66 -3.37 9.23 9.68
CA ALA A 66 -2.89 10.24 10.62
C ALA A 66 -1.35 10.26 10.75
N LEU A 67 -0.66 9.27 10.17
CA LEU A 67 0.79 9.17 10.22
C LEU A 67 1.41 9.90 9.01
N ASN A 68 2.36 10.79 9.28
CA ASN A 68 3.16 11.45 8.25
C ASN A 68 4.64 11.12 8.49
N HIS A 69 5.14 10.11 7.79
CA HIS A 69 6.51 9.62 7.95
C HIS A 69 7.04 9.10 6.60
N PRO A 70 8.31 9.35 6.23
CA PRO A 70 8.86 8.96 4.91
C PRO A 70 8.83 7.46 4.61
N ASN A 71 8.75 6.62 5.64
CA ASN A 71 8.65 5.15 5.53
C ASN A 71 7.23 4.61 5.78
N ILE A 72 6.20 5.47 5.77
CA ILE A 72 4.79 5.09 5.87
C ILE A 72 4.07 5.61 4.63
N ILE A 73 3.28 4.75 3.99
CA ILE A 73 2.52 5.13 2.80
C ILE A 73 1.40 6.12 3.16
N THR A 74 1.25 7.16 2.35
CA THR A 74 0.22 8.17 2.52
C THR A 74 -1.11 7.65 1.97
N ILE A 75 -2.14 7.65 2.82
CA ILE A 75 -3.51 7.36 2.42
C ILE A 75 -4.19 8.66 1.97
N TYR A 76 -4.70 8.65 0.73
CA TYR A 76 -5.44 9.78 0.18
C TYR A 76 -6.94 9.67 0.44
N GLU A 77 -7.50 8.47 0.29
CA GLU A 77 -8.93 8.25 0.41
C GLU A 77 -9.23 6.82 0.86
N ILE A 78 -10.29 6.67 1.65
CA ILE A 78 -10.94 5.41 1.97
C ILE A 78 -12.37 5.58 1.51
N GLY A 79 -12.90 4.63 0.74
CA GLY A 79 -14.25 4.77 0.21
C GLY A 79 -14.84 3.48 -0.32
N GLU A 80 -16.00 3.63 -0.94
CA GLU A 80 -16.78 2.55 -1.53
C GLU A 80 -17.30 3.00 -2.90
N VAL A 81 -17.20 2.13 -3.90
CA VAL A 81 -17.79 2.33 -5.24
C VAL A 81 -18.43 1.01 -5.66
N ASN A 82 -19.72 1.03 -6.00
CA ASN A 82 -20.47 -0.15 -6.43
C ASN A 82 -20.33 -1.33 -5.44
N GLU A 83 -20.48 -1.09 -4.13
CA GLU A 83 -20.32 -2.08 -3.05
C GLU A 83 -18.89 -2.59 -2.85
N VAL A 84 -17.92 -2.00 -3.57
CA VAL A 84 -16.51 -2.35 -3.50
C VAL A 84 -15.76 -1.34 -2.65
N HIS A 85 -15.30 -1.80 -1.49
CA HIS A 85 -14.48 -1.01 -0.59
C HIS A 85 -13.05 -0.91 -1.11
N TYR A 86 -12.45 0.27 -0.96
CA TYR A 86 -11.11 0.54 -1.45
C TYR A 86 -10.36 1.54 -0.58
N ILE A 87 -9.04 1.55 -0.74
CA ILE A 87 -8.15 2.60 -0.24
C ILE A 87 -7.28 3.11 -1.38
N ALA A 88 -7.32 4.41 -1.61
CA ALA A 88 -6.43 5.11 -2.53
C ALA A 88 -5.22 5.67 -1.77
N THR A 89 -4.02 5.46 -2.30
CA THR A 89 -2.75 5.82 -1.68
C THR A 89 -1.79 6.41 -2.69
N GLU A 90 -0.72 7.03 -2.21
CA GLU A 90 0.38 7.43 -3.09
C GLU A 90 0.92 6.23 -3.91
N LEU A 91 1.27 6.48 -5.16
CA LEU A 91 1.97 5.50 -5.97
C LEU A 91 3.46 5.58 -5.61
N ILE A 92 4.02 4.48 -5.10
CA ILE A 92 5.46 4.37 -4.87
C ILE A 92 6.10 3.66 -6.05
N ASP A 93 7.03 4.34 -6.71
CA ASP A 93 7.90 3.76 -7.73
C ASP A 93 9.02 2.97 -7.07
N GLY A 94 9.12 1.67 -7.38
CA GLY A 94 10.21 0.83 -6.87
C GLY A 94 9.96 -0.68 -6.93
N GLU A 95 10.78 -1.41 -6.17
CA GLU A 95 10.71 -2.86 -6.06
C GLU A 95 10.19 -3.28 -4.67
N THR A 96 9.41 -4.36 -4.64
CA THR A 96 8.94 -4.96 -3.39
C THR A 96 10.03 -5.81 -2.79
N ILE A 97 10.13 -5.85 -1.46
CA ILE A 97 11.09 -6.71 -0.76
C ILE A 97 10.92 -8.17 -1.18
N ARG A 98 9.66 -8.62 -1.37
CA ARG A 98 9.36 -9.97 -1.87
C ARG A 98 9.95 -10.22 -3.26
N ARG A 99 9.83 -9.26 -4.20
CA ARG A 99 10.41 -9.41 -5.54
C ARG A 99 11.94 -9.47 -5.43
N LYS A 100 12.55 -8.58 -4.63
CA LYS A 100 13.99 -8.56 -4.38
C LYS A 100 14.50 -9.89 -3.79
N MET A 101 13.81 -10.43 -2.78
CA MET A 101 14.13 -11.72 -2.16
C MET A 101 13.95 -12.92 -3.10
N ARG A 102 13.05 -12.84 -4.09
CA ARG A 102 12.91 -13.88 -5.13
C ARG A 102 14.07 -13.86 -6.13
N LEU A 103 14.61 -12.68 -6.42
CA LEU A 103 15.73 -12.52 -7.35
C LEU A 103 17.08 -12.90 -6.73
N GLY A 104 17.19 -12.86 -5.40
CA GLY A 104 18.39 -13.27 -4.67
C GLY A 104 18.29 -13.02 -3.18
N LYS A 105 19.30 -13.46 -2.43
CA LYS A 105 19.40 -13.13 -1.00
C LYS A 105 19.75 -11.65 -0.84
N LEU A 106 19.08 -10.98 0.09
CA LEU A 106 19.49 -9.65 0.54
C LEU A 106 20.87 -9.76 1.19
N SER A 107 21.74 -8.80 0.90
CA SER A 107 22.95 -8.61 1.68
C SER A 107 22.60 -8.21 3.12
N VAL A 108 23.53 -8.45 4.05
CA VAL A 108 23.35 -8.02 5.45
C VAL A 108 23.13 -6.51 5.55
N TYR A 109 23.85 -5.74 4.72
CA TYR A 109 23.71 -4.29 4.67
C TYR A 109 22.30 -3.86 4.25
N GLU A 110 21.77 -4.41 3.16
CA GLU A 110 20.40 -4.11 2.70
C GLU A 110 19.36 -4.52 3.74
N ALA A 111 19.56 -5.66 4.41
CA ALA A 111 18.66 -6.11 5.46
C ALA A 111 18.64 -5.14 6.66
N ILE A 112 19.80 -4.60 7.05
CA ILE A 112 19.91 -3.60 8.12
C ILE A 112 19.24 -2.29 7.72
N GLU A 113 19.43 -1.81 6.49
CA GLU A 113 18.77 -0.59 6.00
C GLU A 113 17.24 -0.73 6.03
N ILE A 114 16.72 -1.84 5.50
CA ILE A 114 15.29 -2.18 5.52
C ILE A 114 14.78 -2.21 6.97
N ALA A 115 15.46 -2.92 7.87
CA ALA A 115 15.05 -3.02 9.27
C ALA A 115 15.08 -1.68 10.02
N THR A 116 16.05 -0.82 9.71
CA THR A 116 16.16 0.53 10.31
C THR A 116 14.96 1.39 9.92
N GLN A 117 14.56 1.33 8.66
CA GLN A 117 13.40 2.07 8.15
C GLN A 117 12.08 1.56 8.71
N MET A 118 11.94 0.23 8.85
CA MET A 118 10.82 -0.37 9.57
C MET A 118 10.72 0.15 10.98
N ALA A 119 11.84 0.12 11.71
CA ALA A 119 11.88 0.55 13.10
C ALA A 119 11.48 2.02 13.23
N SER A 120 11.95 2.89 12.33
CA SER A 120 11.56 4.31 12.29
C SER A 120 10.06 4.49 12.04
N ALA A 121 9.48 3.77 11.07
CA ALA A 121 8.04 3.80 10.81
C ALA A 121 7.21 3.31 12.00
N LEU A 122 7.63 2.21 12.62
CA LEU A 122 6.95 1.64 13.79
C LEU A 122 7.03 2.56 15.00
N ALA A 123 8.17 3.23 15.21
CA ALA A 123 8.32 4.24 16.26
C ALA A 123 7.33 5.40 16.06
N ALA A 124 7.24 5.94 14.83
CA ALA A 124 6.29 7.02 14.51
C ALA A 124 4.83 6.59 14.70
N ALA A 125 4.48 5.34 14.35
CA ALA A 125 3.15 4.79 14.58
C ALA A 125 2.85 4.66 16.08
N HIS A 126 3.81 4.15 16.86
CA HIS A 126 3.67 3.94 18.30
C HIS A 126 3.49 5.28 19.06
N GLU A 127 4.23 6.33 18.69
CA GLU A 127 4.05 7.67 19.27
C GLU A 127 2.63 8.21 19.09
N LYS A 128 1.93 7.79 18.03
CA LYS A 128 0.54 8.17 17.74
C LYS A 128 -0.48 7.16 18.26
N GLN A 129 -0.04 6.20 19.09
CA GLN A 129 -0.87 5.10 19.62
C GLN A 129 -1.56 4.27 18.52
N VAL A 130 -0.98 4.27 17.31
CA VAL A 130 -1.44 3.45 16.21
C VAL A 130 -0.73 2.11 16.32
N LEU A 131 -1.48 1.09 16.72
CA LEU A 131 -0.97 -0.27 16.77
C LEU A 131 -0.87 -0.80 15.33
N CYS A 132 0.35 -0.93 14.80
CA CYS A 132 0.59 -1.68 13.57
C CYS A 132 0.50 -3.18 13.92
N THR A 133 -0.73 -3.69 14.04
CA THR A 133 -1.04 -5.05 14.50
C THR A 133 -0.61 -6.14 13.52
N GLU A 134 -0.34 -5.79 12.26
CA GLU A 134 -0.16 -6.76 11.17
C GLU A 134 1.08 -6.46 10.32
N ILE A 135 2.25 -6.82 10.86
CA ILE A 135 3.52 -6.83 10.13
C ILE A 135 3.53 -7.92 9.03
N SER A 136 2.62 -8.91 9.09
CA SER A 136 2.68 -10.12 8.25
C SER A 136 1.64 -10.19 7.13
N SER A 137 0.42 -9.65 7.28
CA SER A 137 -0.67 -9.91 6.31
C SER A 137 -1.19 -8.67 5.57
N LEU A 138 -1.37 -7.53 6.26
CA LEU A 138 -1.69 -6.25 5.61
C LEU A 138 -0.48 -5.69 4.89
N THR A 139 0.67 -5.71 5.57
CA THR A 139 1.93 -5.22 5.02
C THR A 139 2.34 -6.05 3.79
N THR A 140 2.36 -7.38 3.81
CA THR A 140 2.76 -8.13 2.58
C THR A 140 1.93 -7.75 1.35
N SER A 141 0.61 -7.64 1.42
CA SER A 141 -0.20 -7.26 0.23
C SER A 141 -0.06 -5.79 -0.20
N TRP A 142 0.08 -4.86 0.75
CA TRP A 142 0.35 -3.43 0.48
C TRP A 142 1.75 -3.23 -0.09
N CYS A 143 2.71 -3.99 0.42
CA CYS A 143 4.12 -3.91 0.10
C CYS A 143 4.50 -4.77 -1.12
N ASP A 144 3.62 -5.68 -1.53
CA ASP A 144 3.73 -6.48 -2.76
C ASP A 144 3.20 -5.77 -4.00
N ALA A 145 2.46 -4.67 -3.85
CA ALA A 145 1.85 -3.99 -4.99
C ALA A 145 2.21 -2.51 -5.12
N THR A 146 2.45 -1.81 -4.01
CA THR A 146 3.09 -0.50 -4.03
C THR A 146 4.44 -0.67 -3.37
N ALA A 147 5.50 -0.33 -4.12
CA ALA A 147 6.87 -0.50 -3.68
C ALA A 147 7.07 0.00 -2.24
N TRP A 148 7.90 -0.72 -1.50
CA TRP A 148 8.03 -0.46 -0.08
C TRP A 148 8.82 0.79 0.18
N SER A 149 8.18 1.78 0.80
CA SER A 149 8.76 3.01 1.30
C SER A 149 9.50 3.83 0.23
N ARG A 150 9.80 5.09 0.53
CA ARG A 150 10.58 5.99 -0.31
C ARG A 150 12.06 5.55 -0.45
N CYS A 151 12.34 4.26 -0.31
CA CYS A 151 13.65 3.65 -0.26
C CYS A 151 13.88 2.76 -1.48
N SER A 152 14.29 3.41 -2.57
CA SER A 152 15.19 2.84 -3.59
C SER A 152 15.62 3.88 -4.65
N ILE A 153 15.35 5.18 -4.49
CA ILE A 153 15.67 6.15 -5.56
C ILE A 153 16.90 7.01 -5.26
N SER A 154 17.31 7.28 -4.01
CA SER A 154 18.54 8.08 -3.79
C SER A 154 19.84 7.27 -3.65
N ALA A 155 19.79 6.02 -3.17
CA ALA A 155 21.01 5.24 -2.87
C ALA A 155 21.54 4.39 -4.04
N LEU A 156 20.81 4.31 -5.16
CA LEU A 156 21.21 3.52 -6.34
C LEU A 156 21.28 4.35 -7.64
N GLN A 157 21.19 5.69 -7.54
CA GLN A 157 21.27 6.61 -8.68
C GLN A 157 22.46 7.58 -8.62
N ASN A 158 23.47 7.31 -7.79
CA ASN A 158 24.74 8.04 -7.86
C ASN A 158 25.86 7.06 -8.28
N PRO A 159 26.64 7.37 -9.34
CA PRO A 159 27.73 6.50 -9.78
C PRO A 159 28.84 6.35 -8.74
#